data_AF-A0AB40BME2-F1
#
_entry.id   AF-A0AB40BME2-F1
#
_cell.length_a   1.000
_cell.length_b   1.000
_cell.length_c   1.000
_cell.angle_alpha   90.00
_cell.angle_beta   90.00
_cell.angle_gamma   90.00
#
_symmetry.space_group_name_H-M   'P 1'
#
loop_
_entity.id
_entity.type
_entity.pdbx_description
1 polymer ?
#
loop_
_entity_poly.entity_id
_entity_poly.type
_entity_poly.pdbx_seq_one_letter_code
_entity_poly.pdbx_strand_id
1 'polypeptide(L)'
;MVGVFLSICVCRSLRKHIQNLKVSTVGVGAMGYIGNKGSISVSMSIDQTFFCFIYSHLKSGEKDGDELRRNVDVQEIHHRTLFTSASSKELPKVIYDHERIIWLGDLN
;
A
#
# COMPACT_ATOMS: atom_id res chain seq x y z
N MET A 1 -10.59 -8.30 3.49
CA MET A 1 -9.17 -8.64 3.73
C MET A 1 -9.02 -8.97 5.21
N VAL A 2 -8.57 -10.19 5.54
CA VAL A 2 -8.39 -10.65 6.93
C VAL A 2 -6.96 -11.12 7.08
N GLY A 3 -6.29 -10.77 8.19
CA GLY A 3 -4.93 -11.26 8.49
C GLY A 3 -3.78 -10.45 7.88
N VAL A 4 -4.02 -9.20 7.45
CA VAL A 4 -2.96 -8.26 7.04
C VAL A 4 -2.96 -7.08 8.00
N PHE A 5 -1.79 -6.69 8.50
CA PHE A 5 -1.63 -5.60 9.47
C PHE A 5 -0.35 -4.82 9.18
N LEU A 6 -0.45 -3.48 9.19
CA LEU A 6 0.68 -2.57 9.03
C LEU A 6 0.64 -1.55 10.17
N SER A 7 1.76 -1.42 10.89
CA SER A 7 1.96 -0.40 11.91
C SER A 7 3.25 0.35 11.62
N ILE A 8 3.19 1.69 11.73
CA ILE A 8 4.34 2.58 11.56
C ILE A 8 4.61 3.23 12.91
N CYS A 9 5.73 2.84 13.53
CA CYS A 9 6.19 3.43 14.79
C CYS A 9 7.23 4.52 14.49
N VAL A 10 7.08 5.67 15.14
CA VAL A 10 7.96 6.83 14.92
C VAL A 10 8.58 7.31 16.20
N CYS A 11 9.80 7.84 16.11
CA CYS A 11 10.44 8.52 17.23
C CYS A 11 9.58 9.71 17.69
N ARG A 12 9.48 9.91 19.02
CA ARG A 12 8.64 10.97 19.60
C ARG A 12 8.98 12.36 19.05
N SER A 13 10.26 12.63 18.77
CA SER A 13 10.73 13.89 18.16
C SER A 13 10.13 14.15 16.78
N LEU A 14 9.89 13.10 15.99
CA LEU A 14 9.35 13.18 14.63
C LEU A 14 7.82 13.32 14.59
N ARG A 15 7.11 13.03 15.69
CA ARG A 15 5.64 13.03 15.74
C ARG A 15 5.01 14.32 15.20
N LYS A 16 5.57 15.48 15.55
CA LYS A 16 5.04 16.79 15.14
C LYS A 16 5.25 17.11 13.65
N HIS A 17 6.12 16.35 12.99
CA HIS A 17 6.47 16.51 11.57
C HIS A 17 5.62 15.61 10.66
N ILE A 18 4.80 14.72 11.24
CA ILE A 18 3.94 13.82 10.48
C ILE A 18 2.64 14.52 10.12
N GLN A 19 2.34 14.58 8.83
CA GLN A 19 1.11 15.15 8.30
C GLN A 19 0.54 14.28 7.18
N ASN A 20 -0.64 14.67 6.67
CA ASN A 20 -1.25 14.09 5.47
C ASN A 20 -1.42 12.56 5.51
N LEU A 21 -1.68 12.00 6.70
CA LEU A 21 -1.87 10.56 6.87
C LEU A 21 -3.13 10.08 6.14
N LYS A 22 -2.97 9.13 5.22
CA LYS A 22 -4.04 8.47 4.46
C LYS A 22 -3.78 6.97 4.39
N VAL A 23 -4.85 6.20 4.35
CA VAL A 23 -4.78 4.73 4.25
C VAL A 23 -5.64 4.28 3.09
N SER A 24 -5.14 3.33 2.32
CA SER A 24 -5.86 2.64 1.26
C SER A 24 -5.68 1.13 1.43
N THR A 25 -6.72 0.35 1.13
CA THR A 25 -6.67 -1.11 1.21
C THR A 25 -7.21 -1.71 -0.07
N VAL A 26 -6.46 -2.64 -0.67
CA VAL A 26 -6.85 -3.31 -1.92
C VAL A 26 -6.89 -4.81 -1.67
N GLY A 27 -8.03 -5.44 -1.97
CA GLY A 27 -8.12 -6.90 -2.05
C GLY A 27 -7.76 -7.37 -3.45
N VAL A 28 -6.95 -8.44 -3.55
CA VAL A 28 -6.51 -9.06 -4.83
C VAL A 28 -6.69 -10.59 -4.83
N GLY A 29 -7.53 -11.09 -3.93
CA GLY A 29 -7.86 -12.51 -3.86
C GLY A 29 -8.64 -13.01 -5.09
N ALA A 30 -9.23 -14.20 -4.99
CA ALA A 30 -10.06 -14.75 -6.06
C ALA A 30 -11.16 -13.75 -6.48
N MET A 31 -11.46 -13.68 -7.78
CA MET A 31 -12.38 -12.68 -8.35
C MET A 31 -12.02 -11.21 -8.05
N GLY A 32 -10.80 -10.92 -7.62
CA GLY A 32 -10.31 -9.56 -7.34
C GLY A 32 -10.67 -9.00 -5.96
N TYR A 33 -11.24 -9.81 -5.05
CA TYR A 33 -11.54 -9.38 -3.66
C TYR A 33 -11.79 -10.52 -2.66
N ILE A 34 -11.99 -11.76 -3.11
CA ILE A 34 -12.34 -12.89 -2.23
C ILE A 34 -11.09 -13.53 -1.62
N GLY A 35 -11.02 -13.56 -0.30
CA GLY A 35 -9.95 -14.22 0.46
C GLY A 35 -9.09 -13.26 1.28
N ASN A 36 -7.87 -13.71 1.61
CA ASN A 36 -6.95 -13.00 2.50
C ASN A 36 -5.78 -12.30 1.78
N LYS A 37 -5.80 -12.24 0.43
CA LYS A 37 -4.75 -11.58 -0.36
C LYS A 37 -5.11 -10.13 -0.65
N GLY A 38 -4.12 -9.26 -0.56
CA GLY A 38 -4.32 -7.82 -0.70
C GLY A 38 -3.16 -7.00 -0.16
N SER A 39 -3.39 -5.70 -0.03
CA SER A 39 -2.45 -4.76 0.54
C SER A 39 -3.11 -3.76 1.48
N ILE A 40 -2.30 -3.24 2.40
CA ILE A 40 -2.52 -1.99 3.12
C ILE A 40 -1.45 -1.02 2.65
N SER A 41 -1.86 0.16 2.20
CA SER A 41 -0.96 1.24 1.80
C SER A 41 -1.22 2.46 2.67
N VAL A 42 -0.17 3.04 3.23
CA VAL A 42 -0.22 4.24 4.06
C VAL A 42 0.59 5.33 3.38
N SER A 43 -0.09 6.43 3.04
CA SER A 43 0.51 7.68 2.60
C SER A 43 0.66 8.61 3.79
N MET A 44 1.82 9.25 3.93
CA MET A 44 2.07 10.29 4.93
C MET A 44 3.21 11.20 4.48
N SER A 45 3.27 12.41 5.02
CA SER A 45 4.46 13.25 4.91
C SER A 45 5.22 13.30 6.23
N ILE A 46 6.55 13.32 6.14
CA ILE A 46 7.44 13.72 7.24
C ILE A 46 8.16 14.96 6.76
N ASP A 47 7.95 16.08 7.44
CA ASP A 47 8.35 17.40 6.96
C ASP A 47 7.74 17.67 5.56
N GLN A 48 8.59 17.84 4.55
CA GLN A 48 8.20 18.13 3.17
C GLN A 48 8.29 16.90 2.27
N THR A 49 8.69 15.73 2.80
CA THR A 49 8.87 14.51 2.00
C THR A 49 7.67 13.59 2.12
N PHE A 50 7.15 13.14 0.98
CA PHE A 50 6.04 12.18 0.92
C PHE A 50 6.52 10.72 0.92
N PHE A 51 5.96 9.93 1.83
CA PHE A 51 6.22 8.51 2.00
C PHE A 51 4.98 7.67 1.71
N CYS A 52 5.16 6.55 1.02
CA CYS A 52 4.17 5.51 0.86
C CYS A 52 4.73 4.18 1.40
N PHE A 53 4.12 3.67 2.47
CA PHE A 53 4.43 2.35 3.01
C PHE A 53 3.36 1.37 2.54
N ILE A 54 3.75 0.32 1.85
CA ILE A 54 2.85 -0.74 1.40
C ILE A 54 3.25 -2.05 2.08
N TYR A 55 2.27 -2.71 2.70
CA TYR A 55 2.37 -4.11 3.08
C TYR A 55 1.42 -4.92 2.21
N SER A 56 1.93 -5.92 1.50
CA SER A 56 1.10 -6.85 0.70
C SER A 56 1.24 -8.30 1.14
N HIS A 57 0.16 -9.05 0.98
CA HIS A 57 0.15 -10.51 1.05
C HIS A 57 -0.38 -11.00 -0.30
N LEU A 58 0.52 -11.48 -1.16
CA LEU A 58 0.21 -11.85 -2.55
C LEU A 58 -0.12 -13.33 -2.69
N LYS A 59 -0.68 -13.73 -3.84
CA LYS A 59 -1.09 -15.11 -4.09
C LYS A 59 0.08 -16.10 -3.96
N SER A 60 -0.14 -17.14 -3.17
CA SER A 60 0.79 -18.24 -2.91
C SER A 60 0.73 -19.28 -4.03
N GLY A 61 1.82 -20.03 -4.21
CA GLY A 61 1.89 -21.15 -5.15
C GLY A 61 3.20 -21.16 -5.94
N GLU A 62 3.65 -22.36 -6.29
CA GLU A 62 4.91 -22.64 -7.01
C GLU A 62 4.68 -23.30 -8.38
N LYS A 63 3.43 -23.31 -8.87
CA LYS A 63 3.13 -23.87 -10.20
C LYS A 63 3.44 -22.85 -11.28
N ASP A 64 3.75 -23.32 -12.49
CA ASP A 64 3.91 -22.46 -13.65
C ASP A 64 2.72 -21.51 -13.82
N GLY A 65 3.01 -20.21 -13.87
CA GLY A 65 2.02 -19.14 -14.01
C GLY A 65 1.55 -18.51 -12.69
N ASP A 66 1.92 -19.06 -11.53
CA ASP A 66 1.62 -18.42 -10.23
C ASP A 66 2.40 -17.10 -10.06
N GLU A 67 3.61 -17.00 -10.64
CA GLU A 67 4.38 -15.76 -10.73
C GLU A 67 3.66 -14.68 -11.54
N LEU A 68 3.00 -15.06 -12.65
CA LEU A 68 2.17 -14.14 -13.43
C LEU A 68 0.98 -13.65 -12.59
N ARG A 69 0.36 -14.53 -11.80
CA ARG A 69 -0.76 -14.15 -10.93
C ARG A 69 -0.32 -13.18 -9.84
N ARG A 70 0.87 -13.34 -9.27
CA ARG A 70 1.45 -12.36 -8.32
C ARG A 70 1.72 -11.02 -8.98
N ASN A 71 2.23 -11.01 -10.21
CA ASN A 71 2.43 -9.77 -10.96
C ASN A 71 1.10 -9.05 -11.25
N VAL A 72 0.04 -9.79 -11.60
CA VAL A 72 -1.31 -9.22 -11.75
C VAL A 72 -1.82 -8.62 -10.44
N ASP A 73 -1.62 -9.31 -9.31
CA ASP A 73 -1.99 -8.79 -7.99
C ASP A 73 -1.26 -7.46 -7.70
N VAL A 74 0.03 -7.33 -8.04
CA VAL A 74 0.80 -6.09 -7.89
C VAL A 74 0.26 -4.97 -8.78
N GLN A 75 -0.08 -5.26 -10.04
CA GLN A 75 -0.68 -4.27 -10.95
C GLN A 75 -2.04 -3.78 -10.43
N GLU A 76 -2.87 -4.68 -9.92
CA GLU A 76 -4.15 -4.33 -9.30
C GLU A 76 -3.97 -3.44 -8.06
N ILE A 77 -2.97 -3.74 -7.21
CA ILE A 77 -2.64 -2.89 -6.05
C ILE A 77 -2.23 -1.49 -6.52
N HIS A 78 -1.37 -1.37 -7.54
CA HIS A 78 -0.99 -0.07 -8.07
C HIS A 78 -2.19 0.70 -8.63
N HIS A 79 -3.05 0.04 -9.40
CA HIS A 79 -4.18 0.67 -10.07
C HIS A 79 -5.26 1.14 -9.09
N ARG A 80 -5.54 0.34 -8.05
CA ARG A 80 -6.67 0.57 -7.14
C ARG A 80 -6.29 1.31 -5.84
N THR A 81 -4.99 1.46 -5.56
CA THR A 81 -4.54 2.24 -4.41
C THR A 81 -4.73 3.74 -4.69
N LEU A 82 -5.75 4.31 -4.05
CA LEU A 82 -6.07 5.73 -4.12
C LEU A 82 -6.08 6.35 -2.72
N PHE A 83 -5.49 7.54 -2.60
CA PHE A 83 -5.47 8.35 -1.38
C PHE A 83 -6.38 9.57 -1.57
N THR A 84 -7.61 9.49 -1.03
CA THR A 84 -8.60 10.58 -1.18
C THR A 84 -8.27 11.78 -0.28
N SER A 85 -8.24 12.98 -0.86
CA SER A 85 -8.18 14.25 -0.13
C SER A 85 -9.40 15.13 -0.41
N ALA A 86 -9.96 15.74 0.64
CA ALA A 86 -11.07 16.70 0.54
C ALA A 86 -10.60 18.09 0.10
N SER A 87 -9.31 18.39 0.19
CA SER A 87 -8.73 19.67 -0.19
C SER A 87 -7.26 19.53 -0.58
N SER A 88 -6.87 20.29 -1.60
CA SER A 88 -5.53 20.51 -2.19
C SER A 88 -5.18 19.69 -3.45
N LYS A 89 -4.63 20.40 -4.44
CA LYS A 89 -4.19 19.90 -5.76
C LYS A 89 -2.80 19.23 -5.72
N GLU A 90 -2.12 19.21 -4.57
CA GLU A 90 -0.70 18.88 -4.46
C GLU A 90 -0.36 17.70 -3.53
N LEU A 91 -1.36 17.01 -2.97
CA LEU A 91 -1.11 15.78 -2.19
C LEU A 91 -1.03 14.55 -3.10
N PRO A 92 -0.19 13.55 -2.74
CA PRO A 92 -0.14 12.27 -3.44
C PRO A 92 -1.51 11.61 -3.52
N LYS A 93 -1.91 11.17 -4.72
CA LYS A 93 -3.20 10.51 -4.98
C LYS A 93 -3.02 9.02 -5.27
N VAL A 94 -1.90 8.66 -5.89
CA VAL A 94 -1.51 7.27 -6.18
C VAL A 94 -0.15 6.94 -5.57
N ILE A 95 0.24 5.66 -5.58
CA ILE A 95 1.52 5.20 -5.02
C ILE A 95 2.70 5.97 -5.62
N TYR A 96 2.74 6.14 -6.95
CA TYR A 96 3.88 6.74 -7.65
C TYR A 96 4.01 8.26 -7.49
N ASP A 97 3.04 8.93 -6.87
CA ASP A 97 3.14 10.37 -6.56
C ASP A 97 4.06 10.64 -5.34
N HIS A 98 4.50 9.59 -4.64
CA HIS A 98 5.34 9.72 -3.45
C HIS A 98 6.83 9.69 -3.80
N GLU A 99 7.62 10.48 -3.10
CA GLU A 99 9.08 10.50 -3.28
C GLU A 99 9.76 9.25 -2.74
N ARG A 100 9.21 8.69 -1.64
CA ARG A 100 9.77 7.50 -0.97
C ARG A 100 8.71 6.42 -0.88
N ILE A 101 8.91 5.33 -1.62
CA ILE A 101 7.99 4.20 -1.65
C ILE A 101 8.72 2.99 -1.04
N ILE A 102 8.12 2.41 -0.01
CA ILE A 102 8.64 1.23 0.68
C ILE A 102 7.57 0.17 0.58
N TRP A 103 7.84 -0.85 -0.23
CA TRP A 103 6.95 -1.99 -0.43
C TRP A 103 7.54 -3.23 0.24
N LEU A 104 6.78 -3.81 1.17
CA LEU A 104 7.15 -5.00 1.92
C LEU A 104 5.95 -5.95 2.07
N GLY A 105 6.17 -7.08 2.72
CA GLY A 105 5.14 -8.04 3.10
C GLY A 105 5.49 -9.47 2.71
N ASP A 106 4.48 -10.33 2.68
CA ASP A 106 4.61 -11.69 2.18
C ASP A 106 4.30 -11.70 0.68
N LEU A 107 5.37 -11.65 -0.12
CA LEU A 107 5.25 -11.57 -1.57
C LEU A 107 4.98 -12.94 -2.21
N ASN A 108 5.21 -14.05 -1.48
CA ASN A 108 5.27 -15.42 -2.03
C ASN A 108 6.10 -15.53 -3.33
#